data_AF-A0A7C0UF52-F1
#
_entry.id   AF-A0A7C0UF52-F1
#
_cell.length_a   1.000
_cell.length_b   1.000
_cell.length_c   1.000
_cell.angle_alpha   90.00
_cell.angle_beta   90.00
_cell.angle_gamma   90.00
#
_symmetry.space_group_name_H-M   'P 1'
#
loop_
_entity.id
_entity.type
_entity.pdbx_description
1 polymer ?
#
loop_
_entity_poly.entity_id
_entity_poly.type
_entity_poly.pdbx_seq_one_letter_code
_entity_poly.pdbx_strand_id
1 'polypeptide(L)'
;MNCESLSFSQKLSEQRISQAETLLGKKIVRKILAYALFLLGVNRSSISTFLNMAPGSIRSLVLAIKLRGLAGLEDQRSNTSSFKPPRPEQIVPTLEADDSGLKVDFNVGNLLLRIPKSNPIQKRVVLLSLANNGLLERSTVADALGLSIDRIGKLARTLEQEDVKGILDQRQGQRQDYRFTPQIKAELIQQFVIEAVDQHPTGGEQLAKKLEERCQLNLSPRSILSHLSRLGLSSIKDSLPEHLAKVKKNSSNSSEKEPTKKH
;
A
#
# COMPACT_ATOMS: atom_id res chain seq x y z
N MET A 1 6.45 56.19 4.16
CA MET A 1 5.57 57.36 4.04
C MET A 1 6.03 58.38 5.08
N ASN A 2 6.27 59.63 4.71
CA ASN A 2 6.56 60.68 5.68
C ASN A 2 5.22 61.33 6.10
N CYS A 3 4.80 61.10 7.35
CA CYS A 3 3.56 61.67 7.89
C CYS A 3 3.79 63.01 8.61
N GLU A 4 5.04 63.50 8.71
CA GLU A 4 5.39 64.75 9.41
C GLU A 4 4.89 66.00 8.67
N SER A 5 4.65 65.89 7.36
CA SER A 5 4.08 66.98 6.54
C SER A 5 2.55 67.05 6.59
N LEU A 6 1.88 66.14 7.30
CA LEU A 6 0.43 66.08 7.39
C LEU A 6 -0.08 66.84 8.62
N SER A 7 -1.15 67.62 8.45
CA SER A 7 -1.84 68.28 9.56
C SER A 7 -2.92 67.37 10.15
N PHE A 8 -2.75 66.97 11.41
CA PHE A 8 -3.72 66.16 12.13
C PHE A 8 -4.63 67.05 12.99
N SER A 9 -5.94 67.02 12.72
CA SER A 9 -6.93 67.64 13.60
C SER A 9 -7.35 66.66 14.70
N GLN A 10 -7.13 67.05 15.95
CA GLN A 10 -7.47 66.21 17.10
C GLN A 10 -8.98 65.94 17.18
N LYS A 11 -9.82 66.96 16.97
CA LYS A 11 -11.29 66.83 16.98
C LYS A 11 -11.79 65.83 15.94
N LEU A 12 -11.27 65.92 14.71
CA LEU A 12 -11.65 64.98 13.64
C LEU A 12 -11.12 63.57 13.91
N SER A 13 -9.92 63.45 14.47
CA SER A 13 -9.33 62.16 14.85
C SER A 13 -10.21 61.44 15.88
N GLU A 14 -10.58 62.13 16.96
CA GLU A 14 -11.43 61.57 18.02
C GLU A 14 -12.80 61.14 17.49
N GLN A 15 -13.43 61.98 16.66
CA GLN A 15 -14.72 61.65 16.03
C GLN A 15 -14.62 60.40 15.15
N ARG A 16 -13.60 60.31 14.29
CA ARG A 16 -13.40 59.17 13.38
C ARG A 16 -13.06 57.89 14.13
N ILE A 17 -12.22 57.98 15.17
CA ILE A 17 -11.91 56.84 16.04
C ILE A 17 -13.17 56.36 16.74
N SER A 18 -13.99 57.26 17.30
CA SER A 18 -15.24 56.89 17.95
C SER A 18 -16.20 56.18 16.97
N GLN A 19 -16.33 56.67 15.75
CA GLN A 19 -17.12 56.02 14.70
C GLN A 19 -16.56 54.64 14.31
N ALA A 20 -15.23 54.49 14.25
CA ALA A 20 -14.63 53.19 14.00
C ALA A 20 -14.84 52.22 15.17
N GLU A 21 -14.81 52.71 16.41
CA GLU A 21 -15.03 51.90 17.62
C GLU A 21 -16.47 51.36 17.69
N THR A 22 -17.47 52.11 17.20
CA THR A 22 -18.86 51.62 17.13
C THR A 22 -19.04 50.54 16.07
N LEU A 23 -18.36 50.66 14.92
CA LEU A 23 -18.48 49.71 13.81
C LEU A 23 -17.66 48.42 14.01
N LEU A 24 -16.41 48.55 14.46
CA LEU A 24 -15.44 47.46 14.50
C LEU A 24 -15.17 46.96 15.92
N GLY A 25 -15.62 47.68 16.93
CA GLY A 25 -15.32 47.40 18.33
C GLY A 25 -13.98 47.96 18.79
N LYS A 26 -13.99 48.55 19.98
CA LYS A 26 -12.85 49.21 20.64
C LYS A 26 -11.55 48.40 20.65
N LYS A 27 -11.64 47.09 20.91
CA LYS A 27 -10.46 46.20 20.98
C LYS A 27 -9.78 46.04 19.60
N ILE A 28 -10.55 45.96 18.53
CA ILE A 28 -10.03 45.80 17.16
C ILE A 28 -9.43 47.12 16.69
N VAL A 29 -10.12 48.24 16.89
CA VAL A 29 -9.61 49.58 16.53
C VAL A 29 -8.27 49.86 17.21
N ARG A 30 -8.14 49.57 18.51
CA ARG A 30 -6.86 49.72 19.21
C ARG A 30 -5.75 48.85 18.63
N LYS A 31 -6.03 47.60 18.25
CA LYS A 31 -5.05 46.72 17.58
C LYS A 31 -4.65 47.26 16.20
N ILE A 32 -5.60 47.79 15.43
CA ILE A 32 -5.32 48.40 14.12
C ILE A 32 -4.41 49.61 14.29
N LEU A 33 -4.75 50.53 15.20
CA LEU A 33 -3.93 51.72 15.49
C LEU A 33 -2.55 51.33 16.01
N ALA A 34 -2.44 50.35 16.90
CA ALA A 34 -1.16 49.86 17.41
C ALA A 34 -0.28 49.31 16.29
N TYR A 35 -0.85 48.52 15.37
CA TYR A 35 -0.11 47.97 14.24
C TYR A 35 0.27 49.05 13.22
N ALA A 36 -0.61 50.02 12.96
CA ALA A 36 -0.32 51.15 12.08
C ALA A 36 0.85 52.00 12.61
N LEU A 37 0.83 52.36 13.90
CA LEU A 37 1.93 53.09 14.54
C LEU A 37 3.25 52.29 14.50
N PHE A 38 3.18 50.98 14.67
CA PHE A 38 4.35 50.10 14.52
C PHE A 38 4.91 50.12 13.09
N LEU A 39 4.05 50.09 12.07
CA LEU A 39 4.46 50.21 10.66
C LEU A 39 5.05 51.58 10.32
N LEU A 40 4.59 52.63 11.00
CA LEU A 40 5.15 53.99 10.88
C LEU A 40 6.48 54.16 11.63
N GLY A 41 7.00 53.11 12.28
CA GLY A 41 8.31 53.11 12.93
C GLY A 41 8.31 53.57 14.39
N VAL A 42 7.14 53.77 15.00
CA VAL A 42 7.05 54.13 16.43
C VAL A 42 7.50 52.95 17.29
N ASN A 43 8.32 53.22 18.31
CA ASN A 43 8.81 52.17 19.19
C ASN A 43 7.67 51.53 20.01
N ARG A 44 7.83 50.25 20.38
CA ARG A 44 6.78 49.47 21.03
C ARG A 44 6.37 50.02 22.39
N SER A 45 7.30 50.58 23.16
CA SER A 45 7.05 51.18 24.47
C SER A 45 6.15 52.42 24.36
N SER A 46 6.43 53.32 23.42
CA SER A 46 5.65 54.52 23.17
C SER A 46 4.23 54.19 22.72
N ILE A 47 4.06 53.19 21.85
CA ILE A 47 2.73 52.69 21.45
C ILE A 47 1.97 52.13 22.66
N SER A 48 2.67 51.37 23.52
CA SER A 48 2.10 50.77 24.73
C SER A 48 1.51 51.83 25.66
N THR A 49 2.29 52.87 25.94
CA THR A 49 1.89 53.98 26.79
C THR A 49 0.77 54.78 26.14
N PHE A 50 0.91 55.11 24.85
CA PHE A 50 -0.06 55.93 24.13
C PHE A 50 -1.44 55.28 24.03
N LEU A 51 -1.50 53.97 23.75
CA LEU A 51 -2.77 53.23 23.61
C LEU A 51 -3.24 52.57 24.91
N ASN A 52 -2.52 52.75 26.01
CA ASN A 52 -2.74 52.09 27.30
C ASN A 52 -2.90 50.56 27.13
N MET A 53 -1.90 49.95 26.49
CA MET A 53 -1.79 48.51 26.26
C MET A 53 -0.61 47.95 27.04
N ALA A 54 -0.61 46.65 27.34
CA ALA A 54 0.56 45.99 27.92
C ALA A 54 1.68 45.83 26.86
N PRO A 55 2.97 46.05 27.20
CA PRO A 55 4.06 45.99 26.22
C PRO A 55 4.18 44.64 25.50
N GLY A 56 3.93 43.55 26.21
CA GLY A 56 3.90 42.20 25.64
C GLY A 56 2.80 41.99 24.61
N SER A 57 1.67 42.69 24.74
CA SER A 57 0.54 42.57 23.82
C SER A 57 0.86 43.10 22.43
N ILE A 58 1.69 44.15 22.31
CA ILE A 58 2.09 44.69 21.00
C ILE A 58 2.99 43.70 20.28
N ARG A 59 3.95 43.07 20.99
CA ARG A 59 4.81 42.03 20.42
C ARG A 59 3.98 40.85 19.91
N SER A 60 3.04 40.36 20.72
CA SER A 60 2.15 39.26 20.35
C SER A 60 1.24 39.63 19.18
N LEU A 61 0.75 40.87 19.12
CA LEU A 61 -0.05 41.38 18.01
C LEU A 61 0.73 41.41 16.69
N VAL A 62 1.92 42.01 16.70
CA VAL A 62 2.78 42.09 15.51
C VAL A 62 3.15 40.69 15.01
N LEU A 63 3.49 39.77 15.93
CA LEU A 63 3.78 38.38 15.58
C LEU A 63 2.55 37.68 14.99
N ALA A 64 1.37 37.87 15.60
CA ALA A 64 0.13 37.26 15.13
C ALA A 64 -0.24 37.74 13.72
N ILE A 65 -0.10 39.04 13.43
CA ILE A 65 -0.37 39.60 12.10
C ILE A 65 0.69 39.14 11.10
N LYS A 66 1.98 39.07 11.48
CA LYS A 66 3.03 38.56 10.59
C LYS A 66 2.79 37.11 10.16
N LEU A 67 2.31 36.25 11.07
CA LEU A 67 2.09 34.83 10.80
C LEU A 67 0.75 34.53 10.13
N ARG A 68 -0.30 35.31 10.40
CA ARG A 68 -1.70 35.00 10.01
C ARG A 68 -2.40 36.10 9.23
N GLY A 69 -1.70 37.19 8.91
CA GLY A 69 -2.28 38.36 8.25
C GLY A 69 -3.39 39.01 9.09
N LEU A 70 -4.47 39.42 8.42
CA LEU A 70 -5.60 40.13 9.04
C LEU A 70 -6.29 39.31 10.15
N ALA A 71 -6.29 37.98 10.04
CA ALA A 71 -6.82 37.09 11.08
C ALA A 71 -6.09 37.21 12.43
N GLY A 72 -4.90 37.82 12.47
CA GLY A 72 -4.20 38.15 13.71
C GLY A 72 -4.93 39.19 14.59
N LEU A 73 -5.89 39.94 14.03
CA LEU A 73 -6.70 40.91 14.76
C LEU A 73 -7.83 40.28 15.58
N GLU A 74 -8.24 39.04 15.27
CA GLU A 74 -9.35 38.35 15.93
C GLU A 74 -9.00 37.82 17.32
N ASP A 75 -10.02 37.35 18.03
CA ASP A 75 -9.83 36.57 19.23
C ASP A 75 -9.42 35.14 18.86
N GLN A 76 -8.24 34.73 19.33
CA GLN A 76 -7.66 33.43 19.01
C GLN A 76 -8.31 32.28 19.78
N ARG A 77 -9.16 32.58 20.76
CA ARG A 77 -9.98 31.60 21.46
C ARG A 77 -11.21 31.17 20.65
N SER A 78 -11.54 31.91 19.59
CA SER A 78 -12.56 31.51 18.65
C SER A 78 -11.97 30.52 17.64
N ASN A 79 -12.64 29.36 17.48
CA ASN A 79 -12.31 28.40 16.42
C ASN A 79 -12.82 28.83 15.04
N THR A 80 -13.56 29.94 14.95
CA THR A 80 -14.08 30.50 13.70
C THR A 80 -13.45 31.87 13.45
N SER A 81 -12.97 32.08 12.21
CA SER A 81 -12.38 33.34 11.75
C SER A 81 -13.36 34.00 10.79
N SER A 82 -13.73 35.24 11.09
CA SER A 82 -14.62 36.08 10.27
C SER A 82 -13.86 36.79 9.13
N PHE A 83 -12.54 36.97 9.27
CA PHE A 83 -11.71 37.64 8.26
C PHE A 83 -11.06 36.72 7.24
N LYS A 84 -11.05 35.40 7.47
CA LYS A 84 -10.59 34.46 6.45
C LYS A 84 -11.72 34.23 5.45
N PRO A 85 -11.46 34.24 4.13
CA PRO A 85 -12.45 33.74 3.19
C PRO A 85 -12.85 32.32 3.63
N PRO A 86 -14.11 31.90 3.41
CA PRO A 86 -14.48 30.51 3.62
C PRO A 86 -13.45 29.66 2.89
N ARG A 87 -12.91 28.64 3.57
CA ARG A 87 -12.04 27.68 2.89
C ARG A 87 -12.82 27.23 1.64
N PRO A 88 -12.23 27.27 0.44
CA PRO A 88 -12.88 26.65 -0.70
C PRO A 88 -13.26 25.24 -0.25
N GLU A 89 -14.51 24.84 -0.46
CA GLU A 89 -14.96 23.48 -0.18
C GLU A 89 -13.89 22.57 -0.78
N GLN A 90 -13.26 21.74 0.07
CA GLN A 90 -12.31 20.78 -0.44
C GLN A 90 -13.10 19.86 -1.34
N ILE A 91 -12.88 20.02 -2.65
CA ILE A 91 -13.47 19.19 -3.66
C ILE A 91 -12.83 17.81 -3.47
N VAL A 92 -13.52 16.91 -2.77
CA VAL A 92 -13.03 15.56 -2.50
C VAL A 92 -13.41 14.69 -3.71
N PRO A 93 -12.44 14.09 -4.41
CA PRO A 93 -12.75 13.15 -5.49
C PRO A 93 -13.53 11.96 -4.97
N THR A 94 -14.50 11.49 -5.76
CA THR A 94 -15.35 10.34 -5.42
C THR A 94 -15.08 9.17 -6.36
N LEU A 95 -15.33 7.95 -5.87
CA LEU A 95 -15.18 6.72 -6.63
C LEU A 95 -16.54 6.08 -6.85
N GLU A 96 -16.88 5.84 -8.11
CA GLU A 96 -18.06 5.08 -8.50
C GLU A 96 -17.66 3.87 -9.35
N ALA A 97 -18.21 2.70 -9.04
CA ALA A 97 -18.01 1.50 -9.85
C ALA A 97 -19.26 1.27 -10.71
N ASP A 98 -19.07 1.03 -12.01
CA ASP A 98 -20.14 0.65 -12.93
C ASP A 98 -19.83 -0.67 -13.67
N ASP A 99 -20.72 -1.05 -14.59
CA ASP A 99 -20.55 -2.27 -15.39
C ASP A 99 -19.37 -2.18 -16.37
N SER A 100 -18.98 -0.97 -16.78
CA SER A 100 -17.88 -0.72 -17.73
C SER A 100 -16.50 -0.61 -17.07
N GLY A 101 -16.43 -0.25 -15.78
CA GLY A 101 -15.18 0.00 -15.08
C GLY A 101 -15.35 0.78 -13.77
N LEU A 102 -14.27 1.46 -13.37
CA LEU A 102 -14.25 2.36 -12.23
C LEU A 102 -14.15 3.81 -12.73
N LYS A 103 -14.95 4.69 -12.17
CA LYS A 103 -14.93 6.13 -12.42
C LYS A 103 -14.37 6.86 -11.20
N VAL A 104 -13.40 7.74 -11.45
CA VAL A 104 -12.95 8.73 -10.47
C VAL A 104 -13.52 10.07 -10.92
N ASP A 105 -14.45 10.61 -10.16
CA ASP A 105 -14.97 11.96 -10.37
C ASP A 105 -14.16 12.92 -9.49
N PHE A 106 -13.46 13.84 -10.12
CA PHE A 106 -12.68 14.85 -9.40
C PHE A 106 -13.55 16.00 -8.88
N ASN A 107 -14.85 16.00 -9.18
CA ASN A 107 -15.80 17.04 -8.80
C ASN A 107 -15.37 18.46 -9.26
N VAL A 108 -14.59 18.52 -10.34
CA VAL A 108 -14.13 19.74 -11.01
C VAL A 108 -14.69 19.76 -12.44
N GLY A 109 -15.82 20.43 -12.63
CA GLY A 109 -16.50 20.49 -13.93
C GLY A 109 -16.89 19.10 -14.42
N ASN A 110 -16.45 18.73 -15.62
CA ASN A 110 -16.68 17.40 -16.22
C ASN A 110 -15.41 16.52 -16.22
N LEU A 111 -14.46 16.77 -15.30
CA LEU A 111 -13.21 16.00 -15.24
C LEU A 111 -13.46 14.63 -14.59
N LEU A 112 -13.64 13.62 -15.44
CA LEU A 112 -13.91 12.25 -15.04
C LEU A 112 -12.87 11.31 -15.61
N LEU A 113 -12.20 10.54 -14.74
CA LEU A 113 -11.24 9.52 -15.15
C LEU A 113 -11.91 8.15 -15.14
N ARG A 114 -11.99 7.53 -16.32
CA ARG A 114 -12.53 6.18 -16.48
C ARG A 114 -11.40 5.16 -16.54
N ILE A 115 -11.50 4.13 -15.71
CA ILE A 115 -10.55 3.02 -15.65
C ILE A 115 -11.29 1.74 -16.06
N PRO A 116 -10.94 1.12 -17.19
CA PRO A 116 -11.58 -0.11 -17.65
C PRO A 116 -11.42 -1.26 -16.64
N LYS A 117 -12.45 -2.11 -16.53
CA LYS A 117 -12.44 -3.29 -15.65
C LYS A 117 -11.46 -4.38 -16.11
N SER A 118 -11.08 -4.38 -17.38
CA SER A 118 -10.26 -5.42 -18.02
C SER A 118 -8.83 -5.48 -17.49
N ASN A 119 -8.28 -4.38 -16.96
CA ASN A 119 -6.90 -4.32 -16.48
C ASN A 119 -6.83 -4.06 -14.95
N PRO A 120 -6.73 -5.11 -14.13
CA PRO A 120 -6.67 -4.97 -12.67
C PRO A 120 -5.38 -4.29 -12.19
N ILE A 121 -4.29 -4.38 -12.96
CA ILE A 121 -3.01 -3.71 -12.64
C ILE A 121 -3.17 -2.21 -12.84
N GLN A 122 -3.72 -1.78 -13.96
CA GLN A 122 -4.00 -0.36 -14.22
C GLN A 122 -4.88 0.25 -13.14
N LYS A 123 -5.95 -0.45 -12.74
CA LYS A 123 -6.81 -0.03 -11.63
C LYS A 123 -6.03 0.19 -10.33
N ARG A 124 -5.16 -0.75 -9.96
CA ARG A 124 -4.33 -0.62 -8.76
C ARG A 124 -3.36 0.55 -8.85
N VAL A 125 -2.61 0.65 -9.95
CA VAL A 125 -1.61 1.71 -10.15
C VAL A 125 -2.26 3.09 -10.04
N VAL A 126 -3.33 3.34 -10.80
CA VAL A 126 -3.99 4.66 -10.81
C VAL A 126 -4.53 5.03 -9.42
N LEU A 127 -5.24 4.12 -8.75
CA LEU A 127 -5.81 4.40 -7.43
C LEU A 127 -4.73 4.63 -6.36
N LEU A 128 -3.64 3.84 -6.38
CA LEU A 128 -2.53 4.01 -5.45
C LEU A 128 -1.78 5.32 -5.71
N SER A 129 -1.59 5.72 -6.98
CA SER A 129 -1.02 7.01 -7.34
C SER A 129 -1.88 8.18 -6.82
N LEU A 130 -3.20 8.12 -6.97
CA LEU A 130 -4.10 9.14 -6.45
C LEU A 130 -4.06 9.20 -4.91
N ALA A 131 -3.96 8.05 -4.23
CA ALA A 131 -3.83 7.99 -2.78
C ALA A 131 -2.49 8.56 -2.27
N ASN A 132 -1.38 8.29 -2.96
CA ASN A 132 -0.07 8.84 -2.61
C ASN A 132 -0.03 10.37 -2.74
N ASN A 133 -0.77 10.92 -3.70
CA ASN A 133 -0.86 12.37 -3.91
C ASN A 133 -1.94 13.04 -3.04
N GLY A 134 -2.58 12.31 -2.12
CA GLY A 134 -3.61 12.85 -1.23
C GLY A 134 -4.91 13.23 -1.92
N LEU A 135 -5.12 12.79 -3.17
CA LEU A 135 -6.35 13.03 -3.94
C LEU A 135 -7.46 12.05 -3.55
N LEU A 136 -7.12 10.86 -3.06
CA LEU A 136 -8.08 9.88 -2.55
C LEU A 136 -7.66 9.41 -1.15
N GLU A 137 -8.66 9.18 -0.29
CA GLU A 137 -8.40 8.53 0.99
C GLU A 137 -8.06 7.05 0.82
N ARG A 138 -7.19 6.54 1.69
CA ARG A 138 -6.77 5.13 1.67
C ARG A 138 -7.92 4.17 2.00
N SER A 139 -8.91 4.63 2.77
CA SER A 139 -10.18 3.93 3.05
C SER A 139 -10.96 3.71 1.75
N THR A 140 -11.24 4.77 0.99
CA THR A 140 -11.98 4.69 -0.26
C THR A 140 -11.28 3.80 -1.29
N VAL A 141 -9.94 3.87 -1.35
CA VAL A 141 -9.15 3.01 -2.24
C VAL A 141 -9.14 1.54 -1.77
N ALA A 142 -9.13 1.29 -0.46
CA ALA A 142 -9.22 -0.04 0.12
C ALA A 142 -10.53 -0.73 -0.26
N ASP A 143 -11.66 -0.02 -0.15
CA ASP A 143 -12.98 -0.51 -0.53
C ASP A 143 -13.05 -0.79 -2.04
N ALA A 144 -12.55 0.14 -2.86
CA ALA A 144 -12.55 -0.02 -4.32
C ALA A 144 -11.69 -1.20 -4.82
N LEU A 145 -10.65 -1.58 -4.07
CA LEU A 145 -9.75 -2.70 -4.40
C LEU A 145 -10.07 -4.00 -3.64
N GLY A 146 -10.96 -3.96 -2.65
CA GLY A 146 -11.26 -5.10 -1.78
C GLY A 146 -10.06 -5.54 -0.92
N LEU A 147 -9.23 -4.60 -0.48
CA LEU A 147 -8.02 -4.84 0.31
C LEU A 147 -8.09 -4.12 1.66
N SER A 148 -7.26 -4.50 2.62
CA SER A 148 -7.16 -3.76 3.88
C SER A 148 -6.40 -2.44 3.71
N ILE A 149 -6.73 -1.45 4.55
CA ILE A 149 -6.07 -0.12 4.55
C ILE A 149 -4.55 -0.25 4.76
N ASP A 150 -4.09 -1.15 5.64
CA ASP A 150 -2.66 -1.42 5.86
C ASP A 150 -1.99 -1.93 4.59
N ARG A 151 -2.65 -2.84 3.87
CA ARG A 151 -2.14 -3.38 2.61
C ARG A 151 -2.08 -2.31 1.53
N ILE A 152 -3.05 -1.39 1.47
CA ILE A 152 -3.00 -0.21 0.60
C ILE A 152 -1.79 0.65 0.94
N GLY A 153 -1.55 0.95 2.22
CA GLY A 153 -0.40 1.74 2.66
C GLY A 153 0.94 1.11 2.25
N LYS A 154 1.07 -0.22 2.39
CA LYS A 154 2.25 -0.97 1.92
C LYS A 154 2.40 -0.89 0.40
N LEU A 155 1.36 -1.23 -0.34
CA LEU A 155 1.38 -1.20 -1.81
C LEU A 155 1.67 0.19 -2.38
N ALA A 156 1.15 1.25 -1.73
CA ALA A 156 1.37 2.62 -2.17
C ALA A 156 2.84 3.03 -1.99
N ARG A 157 3.49 2.60 -0.89
CA ARG A 157 4.95 2.78 -0.70
C ARG A 157 5.76 1.95 -1.70
N THR A 158 5.36 0.70 -1.93
CA THR A 158 6.01 -0.17 -2.91
C THR A 158 5.93 0.44 -4.31
N LEU A 159 4.80 1.04 -4.70
CA LEU A 159 4.67 1.74 -5.97
C LEU A 159 5.63 2.94 -6.10
N GLU A 160 5.82 3.69 -5.01
CA GLU A 160 6.72 4.85 -5.01
C GLU A 160 8.19 4.43 -5.11
N GLN A 161 8.56 3.28 -4.53
CA GLN A 161 9.94 2.79 -4.47
C GLN A 161 10.35 1.92 -5.68
N GLU A 162 9.47 1.00 -6.09
CA GLU A 162 9.75 -0.04 -7.07
C GLU A 162 8.93 0.10 -8.36
N ASP A 163 8.12 1.17 -8.46
CA ASP A 163 7.21 1.44 -9.57
C ASP A 163 6.21 0.28 -9.79
N VAL A 164 5.59 0.22 -10.98
CA VAL A 164 4.63 -0.83 -11.37
C VAL A 164 5.19 -2.24 -11.13
N LYS A 165 6.52 -2.44 -11.21
CA LYS A 165 7.17 -3.75 -10.99
C LYS A 165 6.89 -4.32 -9.60
N GLY A 166 6.81 -3.49 -8.57
CA GLY A 166 6.50 -3.92 -7.21
C GLY A 166 5.03 -4.28 -6.98
N ILE A 167 4.13 -3.83 -7.85
CA ILE A 167 2.69 -4.18 -7.81
C ILE A 167 2.40 -5.47 -8.59
N LEU A 168 3.22 -5.79 -9.60
CA LEU A 168 3.07 -7.00 -10.40
C LEU A 168 3.22 -8.25 -9.54
N ASP A 169 2.48 -9.30 -9.90
CA ASP A 169 2.62 -10.59 -9.22
C ASP A 169 3.96 -11.22 -9.59
N GLN A 170 4.92 -11.10 -8.67
CA GLN A 170 6.27 -11.66 -8.82
C GLN A 170 6.35 -13.13 -8.38
N ARG A 171 5.23 -13.78 -8.06
CA ARG A 171 5.22 -15.21 -7.71
C ARG A 171 5.65 -16.04 -8.92
N GLN A 172 6.93 -16.35 -8.96
CA GLN A 172 7.41 -17.49 -9.72
C GLN A 172 7.06 -18.70 -8.86
N GLY A 173 6.09 -19.50 -9.30
CA GLY A 173 5.67 -20.70 -8.59
C GLY A 173 6.87 -21.59 -8.22
N GLN A 174 6.64 -22.54 -7.31
CA GLN A 174 7.70 -23.42 -6.81
C GLN A 174 8.51 -24.05 -7.96
N ARG A 175 9.78 -23.66 -8.10
CA ARG A 175 10.69 -24.11 -9.17
C ARG A 175 11.33 -25.47 -8.93
N GLN A 176 11.34 -25.93 -7.68
CA GLN A 176 11.95 -27.20 -7.29
C GLN A 176 11.15 -27.89 -6.17
N ASP A 177 11.10 -29.21 -6.19
CA ASP A 177 10.41 -30.01 -5.19
C ASP A 177 11.24 -30.09 -3.89
N TYR A 178 10.87 -29.32 -2.87
CA TYR A 178 11.59 -29.31 -1.58
C TYR A 178 11.35 -30.58 -0.74
N ARG A 179 10.19 -31.22 -0.90
CA ARG A 179 9.83 -32.44 -0.16
C ARG A 179 10.10 -33.74 -0.92
N PHE A 180 10.09 -33.70 -2.25
CA PHE A 180 10.45 -34.85 -3.09
C PHE A 180 11.85 -34.60 -3.68
N THR A 181 12.86 -34.66 -2.81
CA THR A 181 14.25 -34.58 -3.24
C THR A 181 14.59 -35.73 -4.19
N PRO A 182 15.66 -35.63 -4.99
CA PRO A 182 16.09 -36.72 -5.85
C PRO A 182 16.27 -38.06 -5.12
N GLN A 183 16.74 -38.04 -3.87
CA GLN A 183 16.87 -39.26 -3.06
C GLN A 183 15.51 -39.89 -2.74
N ILE A 184 14.54 -39.07 -2.32
CA ILE A 184 13.18 -39.53 -2.00
C ILE A 184 12.48 -40.05 -3.25
N LYS A 185 12.72 -39.42 -4.41
CA LYS A 185 12.21 -39.92 -5.70
C LYS A 185 12.82 -41.27 -6.06
N ALA A 186 14.11 -41.47 -5.83
CA ALA A 186 14.77 -42.76 -6.05
C ALA A 186 14.18 -43.85 -5.14
N GLU A 187 14.00 -43.56 -3.85
CA GLU A 187 13.36 -44.47 -2.90
C GLU A 187 11.92 -44.80 -3.29
N LEU A 188 11.15 -43.79 -3.71
CA LEU A 188 9.79 -43.99 -4.20
C LEU A 188 9.73 -44.93 -5.41
N ILE A 189 10.68 -44.79 -6.35
CA ILE A 189 10.79 -45.70 -7.51
C ILE A 189 11.14 -47.11 -7.05
N GLN A 190 12.10 -47.27 -6.14
CA GLN A 190 12.50 -48.58 -5.63
C GLN A 190 11.33 -49.30 -4.95
N GLN A 191 10.60 -48.61 -4.05
CA GLN A 191 9.43 -49.19 -3.40
C GLN A 191 8.35 -49.55 -4.42
N PHE A 192 8.10 -48.68 -5.39
CA PHE A 192 7.12 -48.97 -6.44
C PHE A 192 7.46 -50.25 -7.23
N VAL A 193 8.73 -50.45 -7.60
CA VAL A 193 9.15 -51.65 -8.35
C VAL A 193 9.02 -52.90 -7.48
N ILE A 194 9.41 -52.86 -6.21
CA ILE A 194 9.27 -54.01 -5.30
C ILE A 194 7.79 -54.43 -5.20
N GLU A 195 6.89 -53.48 -4.96
CA GLU A 195 5.45 -53.79 -4.87
C GLU A 195 4.87 -54.28 -6.19
N ALA A 196 5.28 -53.69 -7.32
CA ALA A 196 4.79 -54.10 -8.63
C ALA A 196 5.23 -55.54 -8.96
N VAL A 197 6.47 -55.92 -8.64
CA VAL A 197 7.02 -57.25 -8.87
C VAL A 197 6.35 -58.31 -8.01
N ASP A 198 6.11 -58.00 -6.74
CA ASP A 198 5.47 -58.91 -5.80
C ASP A 198 3.93 -58.95 -5.95
N GLN A 199 3.39 -58.31 -7.00
CA GLN A 199 1.95 -58.19 -7.30
C GLN A 199 1.12 -57.57 -6.16
N HIS A 200 1.76 -56.77 -5.31
CA HIS A 200 1.09 -56.05 -4.24
C HIS A 200 0.41 -54.77 -4.77
N PRO A 201 -0.61 -54.24 -4.06
CA PRO A 201 -1.25 -52.99 -4.44
C PRO A 201 -0.26 -51.81 -4.34
N THR A 202 0.02 -51.14 -5.46
CA THR A 202 0.81 -49.90 -5.50
C THR A 202 -0.01 -48.67 -5.04
N GLY A 203 -0.79 -48.84 -3.96
CA GLY A 203 -1.66 -47.81 -3.41
C GLY A 203 -0.85 -46.73 -2.69
N GLY A 204 -1.27 -45.47 -2.85
CA GLY A 204 -0.58 -44.32 -2.25
C GLY A 204 -0.42 -44.41 -0.73
N GLU A 205 -1.36 -45.05 -0.02
CA GLU A 205 -1.29 -45.25 1.43
C GLU A 205 -0.24 -46.29 1.84
N GLN A 206 -0.10 -47.37 1.07
CA GLN A 206 0.88 -48.42 1.34
C GLN A 206 2.30 -47.93 1.08
N LEU A 207 2.49 -47.19 -0.02
CA LEU A 207 3.76 -46.56 -0.34
C LEU A 207 4.12 -45.43 0.65
N ALA A 208 3.13 -44.68 1.14
CA ALA A 208 3.35 -43.66 2.17
C ALA A 208 3.90 -44.27 3.47
N LYS A 209 3.30 -45.35 3.96
CA LYS A 209 3.77 -46.04 5.19
C LYS A 209 5.20 -46.57 5.04
N LYS A 210 5.50 -47.24 3.93
CA LYS A 210 6.86 -47.79 3.67
C LYS A 210 7.91 -46.69 3.52
N LEU A 211 7.55 -45.56 2.92
CA LEU A 211 8.43 -44.38 2.83
C LEU A 211 8.60 -43.67 4.17
N GLU A 212 7.56 -43.64 5.00
CA GLU A 212 7.65 -43.08 6.36
C GLU A 212 8.60 -43.93 7.24
N GLU A 213 8.49 -45.25 7.17
CA GLU A 213 9.36 -46.19 7.90
C GLU A 213 10.84 -46.08 7.48
N ARG A 214 11.13 -45.90 6.18
CA ARG A 214 12.50 -45.90 5.65
C ARG A 214 13.14 -44.52 5.59
N CYS A 215 12.37 -43.48 5.28
CA CYS A 215 12.88 -42.13 5.06
C CYS A 215 12.56 -41.17 6.20
N GLN A 216 11.81 -41.60 7.24
CA GLN A 216 11.38 -40.75 8.38
C GLN A 216 10.65 -39.47 7.93
N LEU A 217 9.95 -39.53 6.80
CA LEU A 217 9.26 -38.38 6.20
C LEU A 217 7.79 -38.71 5.97
N ASN A 218 6.93 -37.92 6.59
CA ASN A 218 5.48 -38.04 6.40
C ASN A 218 5.07 -37.35 5.08
N LEU A 219 4.87 -38.17 4.06
CA LEU A 219 4.44 -37.75 2.72
C LEU A 219 2.98 -38.10 2.49
N SER A 220 2.23 -37.18 1.88
CA SER A 220 0.81 -37.44 1.64
C SER A 220 0.62 -38.52 0.55
N PRO A 221 -0.32 -39.48 0.73
CA PRO A 221 -0.64 -40.48 -0.28
C PRO A 221 -0.98 -39.88 -1.66
N ARG A 222 -1.66 -38.72 -1.68
CA ARG A 222 -2.02 -38.00 -2.91
C ARG A 222 -0.79 -37.43 -3.62
N SER A 223 0.17 -36.89 -2.88
CA SER A 223 1.43 -36.39 -3.45
C SER A 223 2.24 -37.53 -4.05
N ILE A 224 2.31 -38.67 -3.39
CA ILE A 224 3.01 -39.87 -3.88
C ILE A 224 2.39 -40.33 -5.21
N LEU A 225 1.07 -40.49 -5.27
CA LEU A 225 0.38 -40.89 -6.50
C LEU A 225 0.60 -39.88 -7.64
N SER A 226 0.55 -38.59 -7.34
CA SER A 226 0.83 -37.52 -8.31
C SER A 226 2.27 -37.58 -8.85
N HIS A 227 3.25 -37.92 -8.01
CA HIS A 227 4.63 -38.11 -8.45
C HIS A 227 4.80 -39.39 -9.28
N LEU A 228 4.18 -40.51 -8.88
CA LEU A 228 4.21 -41.75 -9.66
C LEU A 228 3.58 -41.57 -11.05
N SER A 229 2.45 -40.87 -11.13
CA SER A 229 1.79 -40.58 -12.40
C SER A 229 2.62 -39.64 -13.28
N ARG A 230 3.23 -38.60 -12.68
CA ARG A 230 4.15 -37.69 -13.40
C ARG A 230 5.39 -38.40 -13.93
N LEU A 231 5.86 -39.44 -13.24
CA LEU A 231 6.99 -40.27 -13.67
C LEU A 231 6.59 -41.38 -14.65
N GLY A 232 5.30 -41.56 -14.95
CA GLY A 232 4.81 -42.63 -15.85
C GLY A 232 4.89 -44.04 -15.25
N LEU A 233 5.10 -44.15 -13.93
CA LEU A 233 5.27 -45.44 -13.27
C LEU A 233 3.95 -46.22 -13.20
N SER A 234 2.83 -45.52 -13.08
CA SER A 234 1.50 -46.14 -13.06
C SER A 234 1.17 -46.92 -14.33
N SER A 235 1.69 -46.51 -15.50
CA SER A 235 1.44 -47.19 -16.78
C SER A 235 2.29 -48.42 -17.03
N ILE A 236 3.38 -48.60 -16.30
CA ILE A 236 4.30 -49.74 -16.45
C ILE A 236 4.09 -50.83 -15.39
N LYS A 237 3.12 -50.64 -14.48
CA LYS A 237 2.86 -51.54 -13.37
C LYS A 237 2.67 -53.00 -13.82
N ASP A 238 1.89 -53.21 -14.88
CA ASP A 238 1.51 -54.55 -15.33
C ASP A 238 2.58 -55.17 -16.24
N SER A 239 3.37 -54.35 -16.94
CA SER A 239 4.44 -54.82 -17.83
C SER A 239 5.76 -55.10 -17.09
N LEU A 240 6.01 -54.44 -15.95
CA LEU A 240 7.22 -54.60 -15.14
C LEU A 240 7.50 -56.06 -14.71
N PRO A 241 6.53 -56.80 -14.14
CA PRO A 241 6.73 -58.20 -13.78
C PRO A 241 7.07 -59.08 -14.98
N GLU A 242 6.42 -58.85 -16.13
CA GLU A 242 6.68 -59.60 -17.36
C GLU A 242 8.08 -59.36 -17.91
N HIS A 243 8.55 -58.10 -17.89
CA HIS A 243 9.89 -57.74 -18.30
C HIS A 243 10.95 -58.38 -17.39
N LEU A 244 10.72 -58.39 -16.07
CA LEU A 244 11.64 -59.02 -15.12
C LEU A 244 11.63 -60.55 -15.23
N ALA A 245 10.49 -61.18 -15.50
CA ALA A 245 10.40 -62.62 -15.75
C ALA A 245 11.16 -63.04 -17.02
N LYS A 246 11.10 -62.23 -18.09
CA LYS A 246 11.88 -62.45 -19.33
C LYS A 246 13.39 -62.33 -19.08
N VAL A 247 13.82 -61.37 -18.27
CA VAL A 247 15.25 -61.20 -17.90
C VAL A 247 15.74 -62.39 -17.06
N LYS A 248 14.97 -62.83 -16.05
CA LYS A 248 15.32 -64.03 -15.26
C LYS A 248 15.45 -65.28 -16.13
N LYS A 249 14.54 -65.51 -17.08
CA LYS A 249 14.62 -66.65 -18.03
C LYS A 249 15.83 -66.61 -18.96
N ASN A 250 16.22 -65.42 -19.43
CA ASN A 250 17.40 -65.27 -20.27
C ASN A 250 18.71 -65.41 -19.47
N SER A 251 18.71 -65.01 -18.19
CA SER A 251 19.84 -65.20 -17.28
C SER A 251 20.05 -66.68 -16.89
N SER A 252 18.99 -67.48 -16.78
CA SER A 252 19.11 -68.93 -16.54
C SER A 252 19.62 -69.69 -17.77
N ASN A 253 19.42 -69.16 -18.98
CA ASN A 253 19.94 -69.76 -20.21
C ASN A 253 21.43 -69.43 -20.48
N SER A 254 22.03 -68.47 -19.78
CA SER A 254 23.46 -68.14 -19.90
C SER A 254 24.38 -68.97 -19.00
N SER A 255 23.83 -69.76 -18.05
CA SER A 255 24.59 -70.59 -17.12
C SER A 255 24.79 -72.05 -17.55
N GLU A 256 24.35 -72.46 -18.75
CA GLU A 256 24.38 -73.86 -19.20
C GLU A 256 25.24 -74.12 -20.46
N LYS A 257 26.30 -73.33 -20.69
CA LYS A 257 27.35 -73.69 -21.66
C LYS A 257 28.74 -73.56 -21.07
N GLU A 258 29.19 -74.63 -20.43
CA GLU A 258 30.60 -74.93 -20.17
C GLU A 258 31.02 -76.13 -21.07
N PRO A 259 32.30 -76.48 -21.19
CA PRO A 259 33.37 -75.83 -21.96
C PRO A 259 33.74 -76.64 -23.22
N THR A 260 34.39 -76.04 -24.22
CA THR A 260 35.17 -76.81 -25.21
C THR A 260 36.60 -76.32 -25.31
N LYS A 261 37.50 -77.20 -24.84
CA LYS A 261 38.96 -77.19 -25.02
C LYS A 261 39.35 -76.98 -26.49
N LYS A 262 40.41 -76.22 -26.73
CA LYS A 262 41.46 -76.46 -27.76
C LYS A 262 42.76 -75.84 -27.21
N HIS A 263 43.79 -76.61 -26.87
CA HIS A 263 44.85 -77.15 -27.74
C HIS A 263 45.50 -76.11 -28.64
#